data_AF-A0A9C8ZPA0-F1
#
_entry.id   AF-A0A9C8ZPA0-F1
#
_cell.length_a   1.000
_cell.length_b   1.000
_cell.length_c   1.000
_cell.angle_alpha   90.00
_cell.angle_beta   90.00
_cell.angle_gamma   90.00
#
_symmetry.space_group_name_H-M   'P 1'
#
loop_
_entity.id
_entity.type
_entity.pdbx_description
1 polymer ?
#
loop_
_entity_poly.entity_id
_entity_poly.type
_entity_poly.pdbx_seq_one_letter_code
_entity_poly.pdbx_strand_id
1 'polypeptide(L)'
;MKKISVVDRILLLLTGLAAAYQVAVGIEGLGGLTVLCYTIAFGVLLIAGLLLIIFGFEVLESPLVVVVAAIIPLSLSLGLVAEYLPAFRTPYLIFVVAGLLAILITRYAAPRPVATVTLATVHGVAGLLIFGLPIILSLQGVTRPGFALVGVGGALIGIGGLLLAFLRVEKPILSQETIYKLLPGLLLLMTLAFIAGLAMA
;
A
#
# COMPACT_ATOMS: atom_id res chain seq x y z
N MET A 1 -7.21 -21.21 10.84
CA MET A 1 -6.92 -20.20 9.81
C MET A 1 -7.59 -20.60 8.50
N LYS A 2 -8.14 -19.65 7.74
CA LYS A 2 -8.73 -19.92 6.42
C LYS A 2 -7.63 -20.42 5.47
N LYS A 3 -7.84 -21.57 4.82
CA LYS A 3 -6.97 -22.02 3.73
C LYS A 3 -7.20 -21.18 2.48
N ILE A 4 -6.13 -20.89 1.74
CA ILE A 4 -6.23 -20.19 0.47
C ILE A 4 -7.02 -21.02 -0.55
N SER A 5 -8.07 -20.45 -1.12
CA SER A 5 -8.90 -21.09 -2.15
C SER A 5 -8.38 -20.81 -3.56
N VAL A 6 -8.93 -21.52 -4.57
CA VAL A 6 -8.63 -21.25 -5.98
C VAL A 6 -9.04 -19.83 -6.38
N VAL A 7 -10.19 -19.35 -5.89
CA VAL A 7 -10.66 -17.98 -6.15
C VAL A 7 -9.68 -16.96 -5.57
N ASP A 8 -9.20 -17.16 -4.34
CA ASP A 8 -8.20 -16.28 -3.73
C ASP A 8 -6.93 -16.22 -4.57
N ARG A 9 -6.45 -17.37 -5.06
CA ARG A 9 -5.26 -17.44 -5.93
C ARG A 9 -5.45 -16.69 -7.25
N ILE A 10 -6.62 -16.82 -7.88
CA ILE A 10 -6.95 -16.09 -9.11
C ILE A 10 -6.94 -14.58 -8.85
N LEU A 11 -7.60 -14.11 -7.79
CA LEU A 11 -7.64 -12.69 -7.44
C LEU A 11 -6.25 -12.12 -7.15
N LEU A 12 -5.41 -12.87 -6.43
CA LEU A 12 -4.03 -12.48 -6.15
C LEU A 12 -3.16 -12.51 -7.41
N LEU A 13 -3.37 -13.46 -8.32
CA LEU A 13 -2.67 -13.51 -9.60
C LEU A 13 -3.02 -12.29 -10.45
N LEU A 14 -4.31 -11.95 -10.55
CA LEU A 14 -4.76 -10.76 -11.25
C LEU A 14 -4.19 -9.48 -10.62
N THR A 15 -4.11 -9.43 -9.29
CA THR A 15 -3.43 -8.34 -8.56
C THR A 15 -1.96 -8.23 -8.97
N GLY A 16 -1.24 -9.35 -8.98
CA GLY A 16 0.15 -9.40 -9.39
C GLY A 16 0.35 -8.98 -10.85
N LEU A 17 -0.47 -9.47 -11.77
CA LEU A 17 -0.40 -9.09 -13.19
C LEU A 17 -0.69 -7.60 -13.40
N ALA A 18 -1.68 -7.06 -12.70
CA ALA A 18 -1.98 -5.62 -12.74
C ALA A 18 -0.81 -4.78 -12.20
N ALA A 19 -0.22 -5.19 -11.08
CA ALA A 19 0.96 -4.54 -10.54
C ALA A 19 2.18 -4.65 -11.48
N ALA A 20 2.38 -5.80 -12.13
CA ALA A 20 3.43 -6.01 -13.12
C ALA A 20 3.26 -5.10 -14.35
N TYR A 21 2.03 -4.93 -14.84
CA TYR A 21 1.71 -3.95 -15.88
C TYR A 21 2.13 -2.54 -15.46
N GLN A 22 1.79 -2.14 -14.24
CA GLN A 22 2.13 -0.81 -13.73
C GLN A 22 3.64 -0.58 -13.62
N VAL A 23 4.40 -1.62 -13.26
CA VAL A 23 5.87 -1.58 -13.23
C VAL A 23 6.47 -1.48 -14.64
N ALA A 24 5.92 -2.23 -15.60
CA ALA A 24 6.52 -2.35 -16.93
C ALA A 24 6.23 -1.16 -17.85
N VAL A 25 5.00 -0.63 -17.81
CA VAL A 25 4.52 0.36 -18.80
C VAL A 25 3.63 1.45 -18.19
N GLY A 26 2.96 1.20 -17.06
CA GLY A 26 1.91 2.10 -16.55
C GLY A 26 2.36 3.46 -15.99
N ILE A 27 3.67 3.76 -16.01
CA ILE A 27 4.27 4.95 -15.41
C ILE A 27 5.28 5.66 -16.34
N GLU A 28 5.26 5.34 -17.63
CA GLU A 28 6.09 6.02 -18.62
C GLU A 28 5.79 7.52 -18.69
N GLY A 29 6.82 8.34 -18.93
CA GLY A 29 6.68 9.81 -19.07
C GLY A 29 6.75 10.60 -17.76
N LEU A 30 6.79 9.95 -16.59
CA LEU A 30 6.96 10.63 -15.29
C LEU A 30 8.42 10.93 -14.97
N GLY A 31 8.65 11.79 -13.97
CA GLY A 31 10.01 12.07 -13.47
C GLY A 31 10.70 10.83 -12.90
N GLY A 32 12.03 10.73 -13.04
CA GLY A 32 12.77 9.51 -12.68
C GLY A 32 12.58 9.03 -11.23
N LEU A 33 12.48 9.96 -10.27
CA LEU A 33 12.17 9.61 -8.87
C LEU A 33 10.73 9.07 -8.72
N THR A 34 9.76 9.69 -9.39
CA THR A 34 8.36 9.27 -9.39
C THR A 34 8.23 7.86 -9.97
N VAL A 35 8.88 7.59 -11.12
CA VAL A 35 8.94 6.26 -11.73
C VAL A 35 9.52 5.24 -10.76
N LEU A 36 10.68 5.51 -10.18
CA LEU A 36 11.31 4.62 -9.21
C LEU A 36 10.38 4.29 -8.03
N CYS A 37 9.71 5.31 -7.48
CA CYS A 37 8.80 5.16 -6.36
C CYS A 37 7.61 4.25 -6.69
N TYR A 38 6.97 4.45 -7.85
CA TYR A 38 5.86 3.61 -8.27
C TYR A 38 6.32 2.20 -8.63
N THR A 39 7.45 2.05 -9.31
CA THR A 39 8.06 0.73 -9.56
C THR A 39 8.28 -0.05 -8.27
N ILE A 40 8.82 0.59 -7.23
CA ILE A 40 9.02 -0.06 -5.92
C ILE A 40 7.66 -0.43 -5.29
N ALA A 41 6.71 0.48 -5.25
CA ALA A 41 5.40 0.24 -4.63
C ALA A 41 4.66 -0.94 -5.27
N PHE A 42 4.54 -0.94 -6.60
CA PHE A 42 3.86 -2.01 -7.35
C PHE A 42 4.71 -3.28 -7.43
N GLY A 43 6.04 -3.17 -7.47
CA GLY A 43 6.93 -4.33 -7.41
C GLY A 43 6.81 -5.11 -6.09
N VAL A 44 6.75 -4.39 -4.96
CA VAL A 44 6.50 -5.02 -3.66
C VAL A 44 5.10 -5.64 -3.60
N LEU A 45 4.09 -5.00 -4.17
CA LEU A 45 2.72 -5.55 -4.24
C LEU A 45 2.66 -6.84 -5.08
N LEU A 46 3.36 -6.88 -6.22
CA LEU A 46 3.51 -8.09 -7.04
C LEU A 46 4.15 -9.22 -6.23
N ILE A 47 5.28 -8.96 -5.56
CA ILE A 47 5.96 -9.96 -4.74
C ILE A 47 5.03 -10.44 -3.61
N ALA A 48 4.32 -9.53 -2.94
CA ALA A 48 3.37 -9.88 -1.88
C ALA A 48 2.23 -10.79 -2.40
N GLY A 49 1.67 -10.48 -3.58
CA GLY A 49 0.66 -11.32 -4.23
C GLY A 49 1.18 -12.73 -4.52
N LEU A 50 2.38 -12.85 -5.08
CA LEU A 50 3.02 -14.14 -5.36
C LEU A 50 3.32 -14.95 -4.08
N LEU A 51 3.83 -14.28 -3.04
CA LEU A 51 4.09 -14.92 -1.74
C LEU A 51 2.81 -15.47 -1.12
N LEU A 52 1.70 -14.71 -1.18
CA LEU A 52 0.39 -15.18 -0.69
C LEU A 52 -0.11 -16.39 -1.49
N ILE A 53 0.10 -16.43 -2.81
CA ILE A 53 -0.26 -17.57 -3.64
C ILE A 53 0.55 -18.81 -3.24
N ILE A 54 1.86 -18.67 -3.04
CA ILE A 54 2.75 -19.80 -2.76
C ILE A 54 2.57 -20.30 -1.33
N PHE A 55 2.62 -19.41 -0.35
CA PHE A 55 2.69 -19.73 1.08
C PHE A 55 1.35 -19.63 1.82
N GLY A 56 0.30 -19.11 1.17
CA GLY A 56 -0.98 -18.88 1.82
C GLY A 56 -1.00 -17.63 2.71
N PHE A 57 -2.03 -17.52 3.55
CA PHE A 57 -2.21 -16.35 4.44
C PHE A 57 -1.28 -16.37 5.65
N GLU A 58 -0.64 -17.51 5.93
CA GLU A 58 0.32 -17.73 7.01
C GLU A 58 1.51 -16.76 6.92
N VAL A 59 1.89 -16.36 5.70
CA VAL A 59 3.00 -15.41 5.48
C VAL A 59 2.72 -14.04 6.13
N LEU A 60 1.45 -13.65 6.30
CA LEU A 60 1.04 -12.36 6.87
C LEU A 60 1.37 -12.26 8.38
N GLU A 61 1.65 -13.37 9.04
CA GLU A 61 2.03 -13.40 10.45
C GLU A 61 3.50 -13.01 10.66
N SER A 62 4.30 -12.99 9.58
CA SER A 62 5.72 -12.63 9.64
C SER A 62 5.93 -11.14 9.96
N PRO A 63 6.76 -10.80 10.97
CA PRO A 63 7.19 -9.43 11.23
C PRO A 63 7.85 -8.76 10.01
N LEU A 64 8.55 -9.54 9.19
CA LEU A 64 9.21 -9.05 7.98
C LEU A 64 8.19 -8.58 6.94
N VAL A 65 7.06 -9.30 6.79
CA VAL A 65 5.99 -8.90 5.86
C VAL A 65 5.41 -7.55 6.26
N VAL A 66 5.32 -7.23 7.56
CA VAL A 66 4.87 -5.91 8.02
C VAL A 66 5.84 -4.80 7.58
N VAL A 67 7.15 -5.03 7.68
CA VAL A 67 8.16 -4.06 7.25
C VAL A 67 8.13 -3.88 5.73
N VAL A 68 8.11 -4.99 4.99
CA VAL A 68 8.07 -4.98 3.52
C VAL A 68 6.78 -4.33 3.02
N ALA A 69 5.63 -4.64 3.61
CA ALA A 69 4.35 -4.04 3.24
C ALA A 69 4.30 -2.52 3.49
N ALA A 70 5.05 -2.01 4.48
CA ALA A 70 5.14 -0.56 4.71
C ALA A 70 5.85 0.19 3.57
N ILE A 71 6.65 -0.51 2.75
CA ILE A 71 7.29 0.08 1.57
C ILE A 71 6.23 0.52 0.54
N ILE A 72 5.13 -0.22 0.40
CA ILE A 72 4.07 0.09 -0.59
C ILE A 72 3.54 1.52 -0.41
N PRO A 73 2.95 1.91 0.74
CA PRO A 73 2.42 3.26 0.89
C PRO A 73 3.53 4.31 1.00
N LEU A 74 4.69 4.01 1.57
CA LEU A 74 5.78 4.97 1.67
C LEU A 74 6.34 5.35 0.30
N SER A 75 6.58 4.37 -0.57
CA SER A 75 7.02 4.62 -1.94
C SER A 75 5.91 5.28 -2.77
N LEU A 76 4.66 4.81 -2.67
CA LEU A 76 3.55 5.41 -3.42
C LEU A 76 3.32 6.89 -3.04
N SER A 77 3.27 7.20 -1.74
CA SER A 77 3.13 8.58 -1.27
C SER A 77 4.34 9.46 -1.63
N LEU A 78 5.56 8.92 -1.63
CA LEU A 78 6.74 9.67 -2.07
C LEU A 78 6.67 10.01 -3.55
N GLY A 79 6.20 9.09 -4.40
CA GLY A 79 5.98 9.38 -5.82
C GLY A 79 4.98 10.52 -6.02
N LEU A 80 3.86 10.50 -5.29
CA LEU A 80 2.86 11.57 -5.32
C LEU A 80 3.43 12.92 -4.86
N VAL A 81 4.18 12.95 -3.75
CA VAL A 81 4.80 14.18 -3.24
C VAL A 81 5.88 14.68 -4.21
N ALA A 82 6.69 13.78 -4.77
CA ALA A 82 7.74 14.16 -5.71
C ALA A 82 7.16 14.82 -6.97
N GLU A 83 6.04 14.32 -7.46
CA GLU A 83 5.38 14.82 -8.66
C GLU A 83 4.62 16.13 -8.40
N TYR A 84 3.73 16.14 -7.40
CA TYR A 84 2.75 17.23 -7.23
C TYR A 84 3.13 18.25 -6.16
N LEU A 85 4.07 17.94 -5.27
CA LEU A 85 4.49 18.81 -4.17
C LEU A 85 6.03 18.96 -4.14
N PRO A 86 6.65 19.48 -5.21
CA PRO A 86 8.11 19.46 -5.36
C PRO A 86 8.86 20.17 -4.23
N ALA A 87 8.25 21.20 -3.61
CA ALA A 87 8.81 21.89 -2.45
C ALA A 87 9.00 20.98 -1.23
N PHE A 88 8.19 19.93 -1.09
CA PHE A 88 8.23 18.97 0.01
C PHE A 88 8.98 17.68 -0.33
N ARG A 89 9.48 17.52 -1.56
CA ARG A 89 10.15 16.30 -2.03
C ARG A 89 11.27 15.85 -1.10
N THR A 90 12.22 16.72 -0.79
CA THR A 90 13.38 16.37 0.03
C THR A 90 13.01 16.10 1.50
N PRO A 91 12.24 16.97 2.19
CA PRO A 91 11.77 16.67 3.53
C PRO A 91 10.98 15.37 3.63
N TYR A 92 10.12 15.08 2.65
CA TYR A 92 9.31 13.87 2.63
C TYR A 92 10.13 12.61 2.33
N LEU A 93 11.14 12.70 1.47
CA LEU A 93 12.10 11.61 1.27
C LEU A 93 12.83 11.25 2.58
N ILE A 94 13.28 12.27 3.34
CA ILE A 94 13.90 12.06 4.65
C ILE A 94 12.92 11.34 5.60
N PHE A 95 11.66 11.80 5.64
CA PHE A 95 10.61 11.15 6.42
C PHE A 95 10.41 9.69 6.02
N VAL A 96 10.37 9.36 4.73
CA VAL A 96 10.18 8.00 4.23
C VAL A 96 11.34 7.08 4.63
N VAL A 97 12.58 7.53 4.44
CA VAL A 97 13.78 6.74 4.78
C VAL A 97 13.87 6.54 6.30
N ALA A 98 13.78 7.63 7.06
CA ALA A 98 13.85 7.56 8.52
C ALA A 98 12.67 6.75 9.11
N GLY A 99 11.47 6.90 8.54
CA GLY A 99 10.27 6.18 8.94
C GLY A 99 10.39 4.67 8.69
N LEU A 100 10.88 4.26 7.52
CA LEU A 100 11.12 2.84 7.22
C LEU A 100 12.17 2.24 8.15
N LEU A 101 13.26 2.96 8.42
CA LEU A 101 14.28 2.53 9.39
C LEU A 101 13.70 2.41 10.81
N ALA A 102 12.88 3.37 11.23
CA ALA A 102 12.21 3.32 12.53
C ALA A 102 11.25 2.12 12.63
N ILE A 103 10.46 1.84 11.58
CA ILE A 103 9.61 0.65 11.51
C ILE A 103 10.45 -0.62 11.64
N LEU A 104 11.55 -0.72 10.88
CA LEU A 104 12.44 -1.88 10.91
C LEU A 104 13.03 -2.10 12.32
N ILE A 105 13.65 -1.07 12.90
CA ILE A 105 14.31 -1.16 14.20
C ILE A 105 13.28 -1.51 15.29
N THR A 106 12.17 -0.77 15.35
CA THR A 106 11.17 -0.99 16.39
C THR A 106 10.48 -2.34 16.28
N ARG A 107 10.30 -2.87 15.07
CA ARG A 107 9.68 -4.20 14.87
C ARG A 107 10.46 -5.33 15.53
N TYR A 108 11.79 -5.23 15.59
CA TYR A 108 12.66 -6.30 16.10
C TYR A 108 13.30 -6.00 17.45
N ALA A 109 13.50 -4.72 17.80
CA ALA A 109 14.25 -4.33 19.00
C ALA A 109 13.40 -3.62 20.07
N ALA A 110 12.15 -3.24 19.78
CA ALA A 110 11.32 -2.48 20.70
C ALA A 110 10.11 -3.28 21.22
N PRO A 111 9.54 -2.90 22.39
CA PRO A 111 8.28 -3.44 22.87
C PRO A 111 7.15 -3.26 21.85
N ARG A 112 6.21 -4.22 21.83
CA ARG A 112 5.09 -4.26 20.87
C ARG A 112 4.27 -2.95 20.77
N PRO A 113 3.97 -2.20 21.85
CA PRO A 113 3.27 -0.93 21.74
C PRO A 113 4.05 0.12 20.95
N VAL A 114 5.37 0.22 21.19
CA VAL A 114 6.26 1.16 20.48
C VAL A 114 6.27 0.83 18.99
N ALA A 115 6.50 -0.43 18.63
CA ALA A 115 6.47 -0.87 17.23
C ALA A 115 5.13 -0.64 16.53
N THR A 116 4.02 -0.71 17.28
CA THR A 116 2.68 -0.45 16.75
C THR A 116 2.46 1.04 16.50
N VAL A 117 2.82 1.89 17.47
CA VAL A 117 2.70 3.35 17.33
C VAL A 117 3.59 3.88 16.21
N THR A 118 4.87 3.44 16.17
CA THR A 118 5.80 3.82 15.10
C THR A 118 5.25 3.46 13.72
N LEU A 119 4.75 2.23 13.54
CA LEU A 119 4.10 1.83 12.30
C LEU A 119 2.88 2.69 11.99
N ALA A 120 1.96 2.85 12.96
CA ALA A 120 0.72 3.59 12.76
C ALA A 120 0.96 5.05 12.37
N THR A 121 1.95 5.71 12.97
CA THR A 121 2.32 7.10 12.62
C THR A 121 2.89 7.18 11.21
N VAL A 122 3.94 6.39 10.92
CA VAL A 122 4.64 6.47 9.63
C VAL A 122 3.72 6.04 8.48
N HIS A 123 3.02 4.93 8.65
CA HIS A 123 2.06 4.42 7.67
C HIS A 123 0.83 5.32 7.55
N GLY A 124 0.35 5.89 8.67
CA GLY A 124 -0.81 6.77 8.69
C GLY A 124 -0.60 8.06 7.90
N VAL A 125 0.56 8.70 8.04
CA VAL A 125 0.91 9.90 7.23
C VAL A 125 0.92 9.57 5.74
N ALA A 126 1.57 8.46 5.36
CA ALA A 126 1.59 8.02 3.96
C ALA A 126 0.19 7.69 3.43
N GLY A 127 -0.63 7.01 4.24
CA GLY A 127 -2.02 6.67 3.90
C GLY A 127 -2.91 7.91 3.71
N LEU A 128 -2.78 8.91 4.58
CA LEU A 128 -3.51 10.18 4.45
C LEU A 128 -3.11 10.94 3.19
N LEU A 129 -1.83 10.91 2.82
CA LEU A 129 -1.37 11.51 1.56
C LEU A 129 -1.93 10.78 0.34
N ILE A 130 -1.86 9.45 0.30
CA ILE A 130 -2.41 8.66 -0.82
C ILE A 130 -3.92 8.86 -0.95
N PHE A 131 -4.64 8.93 0.18
CA PHE A 131 -6.08 9.16 0.18
C PHE A 131 -6.43 10.60 -0.23
N GLY A 132 -5.87 11.60 0.45
CA GLY A 132 -6.31 12.98 0.36
C GLY A 132 -5.76 13.73 -0.84
N LEU A 133 -4.47 13.57 -1.15
CA LEU A 133 -3.81 14.39 -2.17
C LEU A 133 -4.43 14.22 -3.56
N PRO A 134 -4.68 12.99 -4.08
CA PRO A 134 -5.29 12.83 -5.40
C PRO A 134 -6.70 13.43 -5.50
N ILE A 135 -7.51 13.27 -4.44
CA ILE A 135 -8.86 13.84 -4.38
C ILE A 135 -8.81 15.36 -4.42
N ILE A 136 -7.94 15.97 -3.61
CA ILE A 136 -7.78 17.44 -3.56
C ILE A 136 -7.34 17.97 -4.92
N LEU A 137 -6.33 17.36 -5.55
CA LEU A 137 -5.83 17.79 -6.85
C LEU A 137 -6.88 17.66 -7.96
N SER A 138 -7.68 16.60 -7.94
CA SER A 138 -8.80 16.44 -8.88
C SER A 138 -9.90 17.48 -8.67
N LEU A 139 -10.26 17.78 -7.40
CA LEU A 139 -11.26 18.79 -7.07
C LEU A 139 -10.79 20.22 -7.42
N GLN A 140 -9.49 20.48 -7.34
CA GLN A 140 -8.88 21.75 -7.75
C GLN A 140 -8.70 21.87 -9.27
N GLY A 141 -8.97 20.81 -10.03
CA GLY A 141 -8.78 20.79 -11.48
C GLY A 141 -7.30 20.75 -11.93
N VAL A 142 -6.37 20.43 -11.02
CA VAL A 142 -4.94 20.26 -11.34
C VAL A 142 -4.70 18.97 -12.12
N THR A 143 -5.49 17.94 -11.80
CA THR A 143 -5.47 16.63 -12.49
C THR A 143 -6.87 16.31 -13.01
N ARG A 144 -6.99 15.30 -13.90
CA ARG A 144 -8.30 14.89 -14.41
C ARG A 144 -9.12 14.28 -13.26
N PRO A 145 -10.47 14.37 -13.27
CA PRO A 145 -11.31 13.84 -12.18
C PRO A 145 -11.08 12.36 -11.85
N GLY A 146 -10.66 11.55 -12.83
CA GLY A 146 -10.34 10.15 -12.64
C GLY A 146 -9.14 9.90 -11.71
N PHE A 147 -8.24 10.87 -11.54
CA PHE A 147 -7.07 10.74 -10.65
C PHE A 147 -7.47 10.53 -9.19
N ALA A 148 -8.66 10.99 -8.77
CA ALA A 148 -9.25 10.70 -7.46
C ALA A 148 -9.39 9.20 -7.16
N LEU A 149 -9.38 8.32 -8.17
CA LEU A 149 -9.33 6.87 -7.97
C LEU A 149 -8.07 6.40 -7.24
N VAL A 150 -6.95 7.12 -7.33
CA VAL A 150 -5.78 6.85 -6.48
C VAL A 150 -6.15 7.03 -5.01
N GLY A 151 -6.91 8.09 -4.69
CA GLY A 151 -7.44 8.34 -3.36
C GLY A 151 -8.38 7.22 -2.89
N VAL A 152 -9.26 6.74 -3.77
CA VAL A 152 -10.13 5.59 -3.48
C VAL A 152 -9.32 4.32 -3.20
N GLY A 153 -8.26 4.06 -3.98
CA GLY A 153 -7.31 2.99 -3.69
C GLY A 153 -6.64 3.16 -2.32
N GLY A 154 -6.29 4.40 -1.95
CA GLY A 154 -5.78 4.77 -0.63
C GLY A 154 -6.75 4.45 0.51
N ALA A 155 -8.05 4.70 0.31
CA ALA A 155 -9.08 4.31 1.26
C ALA A 155 -9.18 2.78 1.38
N LEU A 156 -9.18 2.06 0.26
CA LEU A 156 -9.27 0.60 0.24
C LEU A 156 -8.10 -0.06 0.98
N ILE A 157 -6.85 0.38 0.73
CA ILE A 157 -5.69 -0.14 1.47
C ILE A 157 -5.75 0.20 2.96
N GLY A 158 -6.24 1.41 3.30
CA GLY A 158 -6.45 1.83 4.68
C GLY A 158 -7.44 0.92 5.41
N ILE A 159 -8.55 0.55 4.75
CA ILE A 159 -9.52 -0.43 5.27
C ILE A 159 -8.83 -1.77 5.47
N GLY A 160 -8.07 -2.27 4.50
CA GLY A 160 -7.32 -3.52 4.61
C GLY A 160 -6.35 -3.53 5.80
N GLY A 161 -5.58 -2.45 5.97
CA GLY A 161 -4.65 -2.28 7.09
C GLY A 161 -5.36 -2.24 8.44
N LEU A 162 -6.50 -1.53 8.53
CA LEU A 162 -7.30 -1.44 9.75
C LEU A 162 -7.91 -2.80 10.13
N LEU A 163 -8.43 -3.54 9.14
CA LEU A 163 -8.94 -4.90 9.34
C LEU A 163 -7.86 -5.82 9.91
N LEU A 164 -6.65 -5.81 9.35
CA LEU A 164 -5.54 -6.60 9.85
C LEU A 164 -5.06 -6.16 11.24
N ALA A 165 -5.15 -4.86 11.56
CA ALA A 165 -4.84 -4.36 12.89
C ALA A 165 -5.85 -4.84 13.95
N PHE A 166 -7.14 -4.91 13.61
CA PHE A 166 -8.17 -5.40 14.53
C PHE A 166 -7.97 -6.86 14.95
N LEU A 167 -7.38 -7.71 14.08
CA LEU A 167 -7.04 -9.09 14.44
C LEU A 167 -6.07 -9.21 15.62
N ARG A 168 -5.39 -8.12 15.96
CA ARG A 168 -4.41 -8.08 17.05
C ARG A 168 -5.00 -7.59 18.38
N VAL A 169 -6.29 -7.27 18.40
CA VAL A 169 -7.07 -6.86 19.59
C VAL A 169 -7.82 -8.08 20.13
N GLU A 170 -8.05 -8.16 21.44
CA GLU A 170 -8.72 -9.31 22.09
C GLU A 170 -10.14 -9.59 21.54
N LYS A 171 -10.84 -8.54 21.09
CA LYS A 171 -12.19 -8.63 20.51
C LYS A 171 -12.21 -7.95 19.13
N PRO A 172 -11.78 -8.64 18.07
CA PRO A 172 -11.78 -8.07 16.73
C PRO A 172 -13.23 -7.84 16.24
N ILE A 173 -13.46 -6.76 15.49
CA ILE A 173 -14.78 -6.42 14.93
C ILE A 173 -15.25 -7.48 13.92
N LEU A 174 -14.32 -7.99 13.12
CA LEU A 174 -14.55 -9.08 12.16
C LEU A 174 -13.63 -10.26 12.48
N SER A 175 -14.08 -11.48 12.18
CA SER A 175 -13.25 -12.66 12.37
C SER A 175 -12.06 -12.68 11.40
N GLN A 176 -10.97 -13.36 11.78
CA GLN A 176 -9.81 -13.62 10.91
C GLN A 176 -10.23 -14.26 9.59
N GLU A 177 -11.17 -15.19 9.63
CA GLU A 177 -11.70 -15.85 8.44
C GLU A 177 -12.39 -14.85 7.49
N THR A 178 -13.22 -13.96 8.02
CA THR A 178 -13.87 -12.91 7.21
C THR A 178 -12.84 -11.98 6.59
N ILE A 179 -11.83 -11.56 7.35
CA ILE A 179 -10.78 -10.65 6.84
C ILE A 179 -9.97 -11.32 5.73
N TYR A 180 -9.54 -12.57 5.92
CA TYR A 180 -8.82 -13.32 4.88
C TYR A 180 -9.72 -13.73 3.70
N LYS A 181 -11.04 -13.68 3.85
CA LYS A 181 -11.99 -13.81 2.73
C LYS A 181 -12.07 -12.56 1.88
N LEU A 182 -11.99 -11.38 2.50
CA LEU A 182 -12.06 -10.10 1.80
C LEU A 182 -10.72 -9.66 1.19
N LEU A 183 -9.60 -10.05 1.81
CA LEU A 183 -8.28 -9.52 1.49
C LEU A 183 -7.90 -9.64 0.00
N PRO A 184 -8.03 -10.79 -0.69
CA PRO A 184 -7.66 -10.89 -2.10
C PRO A 184 -8.46 -9.96 -3.02
N GLY A 185 -9.77 -9.85 -2.77
CA GLY A 185 -10.63 -8.94 -3.53
C GLY A 185 -10.30 -7.47 -3.26
N LEU A 186 -10.01 -7.13 -2.01
CA LEU A 186 -9.62 -5.78 -1.62
C LEU A 186 -8.29 -5.37 -2.27
N LEU A 187 -7.30 -6.27 -2.29
CA LEU A 187 -6.02 -6.03 -2.96
C LEU A 187 -6.20 -5.81 -4.46
N LEU A 188 -7.03 -6.60 -5.14
CA LEU A 188 -7.32 -6.42 -6.56
C LEU A 188 -7.99 -5.06 -6.83
N LEU A 189 -9.06 -4.75 -6.10
CA LEU A 189 -9.82 -3.49 -6.29
C LEU A 189 -8.94 -2.26 -6.02
N MET A 190 -8.16 -2.30 -4.95
CA MET A 190 -7.18 -1.25 -4.63
C MET A 190 -6.17 -1.06 -5.76
N THR A 191 -5.62 -2.15 -6.29
CA THR A 191 -4.62 -2.11 -7.37
C THR A 191 -5.20 -1.51 -8.66
N LEU A 192 -6.40 -1.96 -9.04
CA LEU A 192 -7.09 -1.42 -10.22
C LEU A 192 -7.44 0.06 -10.05
N ALA A 193 -7.85 0.48 -8.85
CA ALA A 193 -8.11 1.89 -8.55
C ALA A 193 -6.84 2.74 -8.68
N PHE A 194 -5.70 2.26 -8.18
CA PHE A 194 -4.43 2.96 -8.35
C PHE A 194 -4.01 3.05 -9.82
N ILE A 195 -4.10 1.97 -10.59
CA ILE A 195 -3.73 1.96 -12.01
C ILE A 195 -4.62 2.91 -12.81
N ALA A 196 -5.94 2.78 -12.66
CA ALA A 196 -6.90 3.62 -13.37
C ALA A 196 -6.76 5.10 -12.98
N GLY A 197 -6.49 5.38 -11.69
CA GLY A 197 -6.24 6.73 -11.22
C GLY A 197 -4.96 7.32 -11.80
N LEU A 198 -3.84 6.59 -11.74
CA LEU A 198 -2.55 7.04 -12.29
C LEU A 198 -2.58 7.22 -13.81
N ALA A 199 -3.39 6.46 -14.54
CA ALA A 199 -3.60 6.67 -15.97
C ALA A 199 -4.33 7.99 -16.30
N MET A 200 -4.89 8.66 -15.29
CA MET A 200 -5.62 9.92 -15.38
C MET A 200 -4.88 11.08 -14.68
N ALA A 201 -3.64 10.84 -14.27
CA ALA A 201 -2.72 11.77 -13.60
C ALA A 201 -2.36 12.99 -14.44
#